data_AF-A0AAD7C6F6-F1
#
_entry.id   AF-A0AAD7C6F6-F1
#
_cell.length_a   1.000
_cell.length_b   1.000
_cell.length_c   1.000
_cell.angle_alpha   90.00
_cell.angle_beta   90.00
_cell.angle_gamma   90.00
#
_symmetry.space_group_name_H-M   'P 1'
#
loop_
_entity.id
_entity.type
_entity.pdbx_description
1 polymer ?
#
loop_
_entity_poly.entity_id
_entity_poly.type
_entity_poly.pdbx_seq_one_letter_code
_entity_poly.pdbx_strand_id
1 'polypeptide(L)'
;MPYRLRSAVPPPAGWDTAWAGPVFRVCARAHTSSIESVAPTLTASERLLLASAQETTREICRTLVGMWAQGMLALRGSATVPDSLVLEWKSEIDRLVDWLGWGVWIKCRPACASNESCYLPGAPFSMGEWNGSVPRCLRLIEPYTGLEDWDPLMCNLTFTSYDVRFSCSAGSPLASQGPKPYTHAPGESYQD
;
A
#
# COMPACT_ATOMS: atom_id res chain seq x y z
N MET A 1 -0.43 -2.81 1.87
CA MET A 1 -0.81 -3.98 1.07
C MET A 1 -1.48 -3.49 -0.21
N PRO A 2 -0.97 -3.74 -1.43
CA PRO A 2 -1.72 -3.39 -2.62
C PRO A 2 -2.73 -4.50 -2.90
N TYR A 3 -4.02 -4.14 -2.93
CA TYR A 3 -5.08 -5.04 -3.38
C TYR A 3 -4.90 -5.28 -4.89
N ARG A 4 -4.24 -6.38 -5.29
CA ARG A 4 -4.15 -6.78 -6.69
C ARG A 4 -5.49 -7.38 -7.13
N LEU A 5 -6.46 -6.52 -7.42
CA LEU A 5 -7.77 -6.92 -7.94
C LEU A 5 -7.71 -6.97 -9.46
N ARG A 6 -7.97 -8.15 -10.05
CA ARG A 6 -8.05 -8.34 -11.51
C ARG A 6 -9.14 -7.48 -12.17
N SER A 7 -10.11 -7.01 -11.39
CA SER A 7 -11.20 -6.14 -11.84
C SER A 7 -10.86 -4.66 -11.87
N ALA A 8 -9.69 -4.25 -11.36
CA ALA A 8 -9.26 -2.86 -11.32
C ALA A 8 -8.23 -2.60 -12.42
N VAL A 9 -8.72 -2.47 -13.65
CA VAL A 9 -7.89 -2.23 -14.85
C VAL A 9 -8.17 -0.82 -15.37
N PRO A 10 -7.14 0.03 -15.52
CA PRO A 10 -7.33 1.38 -16.02
C PRO A 10 -7.84 1.36 -17.47
N PRO A 11 -8.74 2.29 -17.86
CA PRO A 11 -9.29 2.34 -19.21
C PRO A 11 -8.19 2.68 -20.23
N PRO A 12 -8.30 2.25 -21.49
CA PRO A 12 -7.24 2.47 -22.49
C PRO A 12 -7.04 3.97 -22.81
N ALA A 13 -8.06 4.79 -22.63
CA ALA A 13 -8.01 6.24 -22.84
C ALA A 13 -8.85 6.98 -21.79
N GLY A 14 -8.53 8.26 -21.62
CA GLY A 14 -9.23 9.15 -20.68
C GLY A 14 -8.66 9.13 -19.27
N TRP A 15 -9.27 10.00 -18.44
CA TRP A 15 -8.86 10.30 -17.07
C TRP A 15 -9.86 9.79 -16.01
N ASP A 16 -10.78 8.91 -16.42
CA ASP A 16 -11.75 8.33 -15.50
C ASP A 16 -11.04 7.42 -14.47
N THR A 17 -11.36 7.61 -13.20
CA THR A 17 -10.84 6.83 -12.07
C THR A 17 -11.84 5.79 -11.55
N ALA A 18 -13.05 5.69 -12.13
CA ALA A 18 -14.10 4.78 -11.68
C ALA A 18 -13.69 3.30 -11.72
N TRP A 19 -12.75 2.94 -12.60
CA TRP A 19 -12.15 1.60 -12.68
C TRP A 19 -11.46 1.16 -11.38
N ALA A 20 -11.02 2.11 -10.54
CA ALA A 20 -10.43 1.83 -9.23
C ALA A 20 -11.48 1.53 -8.14
N GLY A 21 -12.77 1.64 -8.46
CA GLY A 21 -13.88 1.38 -7.54
C GLY A 21 -13.83 0.04 -6.79
N PRO A 22 -13.44 -1.09 -7.40
CA PRO A 22 -13.23 -2.34 -6.68
C PRO A 22 -12.17 -2.25 -5.59
N VAL A 23 -11.05 -1.56 -5.84
CA VAL A 23 -9.96 -1.36 -4.86
C VAL A 23 -10.45 -0.52 -3.69
N PHE A 24 -11.16 0.57 -3.99
CA PHE A 24 -11.80 1.40 -2.98
C PHE A 24 -12.73 0.60 -2.06
N ARG A 25 -13.60 -0.25 -2.62
CA ARG A 25 -14.53 -1.06 -1.82
C ARG A 25 -13.84 -2.02 -0.87
N VAL A 26 -12.77 -2.68 -1.34
CA VAL A 26 -12.00 -3.60 -0.50
C VAL A 26 -11.23 -2.83 0.59
N CYS A 27 -10.59 -1.73 0.22
CA CYS A 27 -9.89 -0.85 1.17
C CYS A 27 -10.83 -0.36 2.28
N ALA A 28 -11.99 0.20 1.91
CA ALA A 28 -12.93 0.82 2.84
C ALA A 28 -13.51 -0.14 3.88
N ARG A 29 -13.40 -1.46 3.66
CA ARG A 29 -13.93 -2.50 4.56
C ARG A 29 -12.88 -3.49 5.05
N ALA A 30 -11.60 -3.29 4.72
CA ALA A 30 -10.57 -4.28 4.97
C ALA A 30 -10.48 -4.68 6.45
N HIS A 31 -10.69 -3.73 7.35
CA HIS A 31 -10.60 -3.94 8.80
C HIS A 31 -11.96 -4.15 9.49
N THR A 32 -13.08 -4.08 8.76
CA THR A 32 -14.43 -4.18 9.32
C THR A 32 -15.26 -5.33 8.73
N SER A 33 -14.79 -5.94 7.64
CA SER A 33 -15.53 -6.97 6.90
C SER A 33 -15.99 -8.15 7.76
N SER A 34 -15.14 -8.62 8.69
CA SER A 34 -15.48 -9.71 9.60
C SER A 34 -16.50 -9.32 10.69
N ILE A 35 -16.57 -8.04 11.05
CA ILE A 35 -17.48 -7.53 12.07
C ILE A 35 -18.84 -7.20 11.43
N GLU A 36 -18.86 -6.80 10.16
CA GLU A 36 -20.08 -6.54 9.39
C GLU A 36 -21.04 -7.75 9.37
N SER A 37 -20.51 -8.97 9.33
CA SER A 37 -21.33 -10.20 9.30
C SER A 37 -22.12 -10.43 10.60
N VAL A 38 -21.60 -9.93 11.73
CA VAL A 38 -22.23 -10.00 13.05
C VAL A 38 -22.86 -8.66 13.48
N ALA A 39 -22.91 -7.67 12.58
CA ALA A 39 -23.50 -6.36 12.87
C ALA A 39 -24.91 -6.40 13.51
N PRO A 40 -25.82 -7.34 13.15
CA PRO A 40 -27.14 -7.43 13.78
C PRO A 40 -27.11 -7.79 15.27
N THR A 41 -26.07 -8.47 15.74
CA THR A 41 -25.93 -8.88 17.15
C THR A 41 -25.21 -7.85 18.00
N LEU A 42 -24.69 -6.78 17.38
CA LEU A 42 -23.96 -5.73 18.08
C LEU A 42 -24.91 -4.82 18.87
N THR A 43 -24.44 -4.41 20.04
CA THR A 43 -25.04 -3.35 20.84
C THR A 43 -25.08 -2.02 20.06
N ALA A 44 -25.87 -1.06 20.53
CA ALA A 44 -25.95 0.26 19.90
C ALA A 44 -24.58 0.96 19.85
N SER A 45 -23.81 0.88 20.94
CA SER A 45 -22.47 1.46 21.03
C SER A 45 -21.48 0.80 20.07
N GLU A 46 -21.49 -0.53 19.96
CA GLU A 46 -20.62 -1.25 19.03
C GLU A 46 -20.94 -0.92 17.56
N ARG A 47 -22.23 -0.77 17.22
CA ARG A 47 -22.64 -0.31 15.89
C ARG A 47 -22.16 1.10 15.59
N LEU A 48 -22.22 2.00 16.58
CA LEU A 48 -21.70 3.36 16.44
C LEU A 48 -20.18 3.35 16.19
N LEU A 49 -19.42 2.53 16.91
CA LEU A 49 -17.99 2.37 16.70
C LEU A 49 -17.67 1.79 15.32
N LEU A 50 -18.39 0.74 14.90
CA LEU A 50 -18.23 0.15 13.57
C LEU A 50 -18.51 1.17 12.46
N ALA A 51 -19.60 1.93 12.57
CA ALA A 51 -19.94 2.97 11.62
C ALA A 51 -18.86 4.06 11.53
N SER A 52 -18.36 4.51 12.69
CA SER A 52 -17.30 5.51 12.76
C SER A 52 -15.99 5.02 12.12
N ALA A 53 -15.62 3.75 12.37
CA ALA A 53 -14.45 3.14 11.75
C ALA A 53 -14.61 2.99 10.24
N GLN A 54 -15.79 2.59 9.77
CA GLN A 54 -16.09 2.46 8.34
C GLN A 54 -16.08 3.82 7.63
N GLU A 55 -16.61 4.87 8.24
CA GLU A 55 -16.62 6.22 7.68
C GLU A 55 -15.20 6.78 7.57
N THR A 56 -14.42 6.64 8.64
CA THR A 56 -13.01 7.04 8.65
C THR A 56 -12.20 6.29 7.59
N THR A 57 -12.34 4.96 7.53
CA THR A 57 -11.63 4.12 6.55
C THR A 57 -12.07 4.47 5.13
N ARG A 58 -13.36 4.75 4.91
CA ARG A 58 -13.89 5.18 3.62
C ARG A 58 -13.21 6.45 3.13
N GLU A 59 -13.06 7.46 3.99
CA GLU A 59 -12.48 8.74 3.59
C GLU A 59 -10.97 8.65 3.33
N ILE A 60 -10.26 7.86 4.15
CA ILE A 60 -8.85 7.52 3.90
C ILE A 60 -8.71 6.82 2.54
N CYS A 61 -9.50 5.76 2.31
CA CYS A 61 -9.43 4.99 1.08
C CYS A 61 -9.87 5.78 -0.14
N ARG A 62 -10.85 6.68 -0.03
CA ARG A 62 -11.26 7.57 -1.13
C ARG A 62 -10.08 8.40 -1.62
N THR A 63 -9.35 9.01 -0.67
CA THR A 63 -8.19 9.86 -0.97
C THR A 63 -7.04 9.04 -1.55
N LEU A 64 -6.61 7.97 -0.87
CA LEU A 64 -5.47 7.17 -1.30
C LEU A 64 -5.70 6.43 -2.63
N VAL A 65 -6.88 5.83 -2.82
CA VAL A 65 -7.20 5.12 -4.07
C VAL A 65 -7.38 6.09 -5.22
N GLY A 66 -7.94 7.28 -4.97
CA GLY A 66 -8.03 8.35 -5.97
C GLY A 66 -6.65 8.78 -6.47
N MET A 67 -5.74 9.10 -5.55
CA MET A 67 -4.34 9.45 -5.88
C MET A 67 -3.63 8.34 -6.66
N TRP A 68 -3.75 7.09 -6.19
CA TRP A 68 -3.18 5.94 -6.89
C TRP A 68 -3.74 5.80 -8.31
N ALA A 69 -5.06 5.92 -8.48
CA ALA A 69 -5.71 5.81 -9.78
C ALA A 69 -5.24 6.92 -10.73
N GLN A 70 -5.19 8.17 -10.25
CA GLN A 70 -4.64 9.31 -11.00
C GLN A 70 -3.17 9.07 -11.39
N GLY A 71 -2.36 8.52 -10.49
CA GLY A 71 -0.95 8.22 -10.77
C GLY A 71 -0.78 7.17 -11.87
N MET A 72 -1.58 6.10 -11.83
CA MET A 72 -1.60 5.08 -12.89
C MET A 72 -2.00 5.66 -14.25
N LEU A 73 -2.92 6.64 -14.28
CA LEU A 73 -3.32 7.33 -15.49
C LEU A 73 -2.24 8.31 -15.98
N ALA A 74 -1.61 9.06 -15.07
CA ALA A 74 -0.57 10.05 -15.40
C ALA A 74 0.72 9.43 -15.94
N LEU A 75 1.04 8.20 -15.51
CA LEU A 75 2.19 7.45 -15.99
C LEU A 75 1.93 6.74 -17.32
N ARG A 76 0.70 6.81 -17.85
CA ARG A 76 0.40 6.27 -19.17
C ARG A 76 1.16 7.09 -20.22
N GLY A 77 2.20 6.50 -20.78
CA GLY A 77 3.04 7.15 -21.79
C GLY A 77 4.02 8.19 -21.22
N SER A 78 4.18 8.24 -19.89
CA SER A 78 5.16 9.10 -19.22
C SER A 78 5.96 8.28 -18.22
N ALA A 79 7.26 8.55 -18.11
CA ALA A 79 8.11 7.95 -17.08
C ALA A 79 7.92 8.58 -15.69
N THR A 80 7.26 9.74 -15.62
CA THR A 80 7.15 10.54 -14.39
C THR A 80 5.75 11.13 -14.20
N VAL A 81 5.36 11.31 -12.94
CA VAL A 81 4.13 12.02 -12.57
C VAL A 81 4.41 13.53 -12.60
N PRO A 82 3.52 14.36 -13.18
CA PRO A 82 3.71 15.81 -13.18
C PRO A 82 3.74 16.39 -11.77
N ASP A 83 4.65 17.34 -11.52
CA ASP A 83 4.78 18.02 -10.21
C ASP A 83 3.47 18.67 -9.75
N SER A 84 2.67 19.19 -10.69
CA SER A 84 1.36 19.78 -10.39
C SER A 84 0.40 18.77 -9.75
N LEU A 85 0.44 17.51 -10.19
CA LEU A 85 -0.39 16.45 -9.62
C LEU A 85 0.12 16.02 -8.24
N VAL A 86 1.44 16.01 -8.04
CA VAL A 86 2.04 15.77 -6.73
C VAL A 86 1.65 16.85 -5.71
N LEU A 87 1.62 18.12 -6.14
CA LEU A 87 1.17 19.23 -5.29
C LEU A 87 -0.32 19.14 -4.94
N GLU A 88 -1.16 18.73 -5.89
CA GLU A 88 -2.58 18.47 -5.64
C GLU A 88 -2.75 17.34 -4.60
N TRP A 89 -2.05 16.23 -4.79
CA TRP A 89 -2.05 15.10 -3.84
C TRP A 89 -1.59 15.50 -2.44
N LYS A 90 -0.59 16.37 -2.35
CA LYS A 90 -0.16 16.92 -1.06
C LYS A 90 -1.31 17.66 -0.39
N SER A 91 -2.02 18.52 -1.12
CA SER A 91 -3.18 19.25 -0.60
C SER A 91 -4.31 18.32 -0.17
N GLU A 92 -4.56 17.24 -0.92
CA GLU A 92 -5.58 16.25 -0.59
C GLU A 92 -5.23 15.49 0.71
N ILE A 93 -3.95 15.15 0.90
CA ILE A 93 -3.45 14.56 2.14
C ILE A 93 -3.56 15.53 3.31
N ASP A 94 -3.15 16.79 3.13
CA ASP A 94 -3.22 17.81 4.19
C ASP A 94 -4.70 17.99 4.63
N ARG A 95 -5.64 18.06 3.68
CA ARG A 95 -7.09 18.10 3.97
C ARG A 95 -7.58 16.87 4.72
N LEU A 96 -7.12 15.67 4.33
CA LEU A 96 -7.50 14.42 5.00
C LEU A 96 -7.01 14.42 6.46
N VAL A 97 -5.77 14.83 6.70
CA VAL A 97 -5.17 14.89 8.04
C VAL A 97 -5.89 15.88 8.94
N ASP A 98 -6.23 17.05 8.39
CA ASP A 98 -7.03 18.06 9.08
C ASP A 98 -8.43 17.51 9.42
N TRP A 99 -9.08 16.81 8.48
CA TRP A 99 -10.38 16.17 8.69
C TRP A 99 -10.34 15.10 9.79
N LEU A 100 -9.28 14.29 9.83
CA LEU A 100 -9.06 13.28 10.87
C LEU A 100 -8.76 13.91 12.24
N GLY A 101 -8.47 15.22 12.31
CA GLY A 101 -8.00 15.88 13.51
C GLY A 101 -6.62 15.39 13.95
N TRP A 102 -5.81 14.85 13.02
CA TRP A 102 -4.50 14.30 13.33
C TRP A 102 -3.46 15.43 13.36
N GLY A 103 -3.19 15.99 14.54
CA GLY A 103 -2.33 17.18 14.68
C GLY A 103 -0.84 16.98 14.38
N VAL A 104 -0.33 15.75 14.23
CA VAL A 104 1.09 15.49 13.98
C VAL A 104 1.34 14.23 13.14
N TRP A 105 2.20 14.37 12.13
CA TRP A 105 2.88 13.23 11.52
C TRP A 105 4.00 12.77 12.42
N ILE A 106 3.92 11.54 12.91
CA ILE A 106 5.00 10.92 13.68
C ILE A 106 6.16 10.61 12.71
N LYS A 107 7.34 11.14 13.01
CA LYS A 107 8.54 11.03 12.16
C LYS A 107 9.71 10.47 12.96
N CYS A 108 10.53 9.67 12.31
CA CYS A 108 11.82 9.24 12.84
C CYS A 108 12.79 10.41 12.77
N ARG A 109 13.57 10.59 13.84
CA ARG A 109 14.69 11.54 13.90
C ARG A 109 15.93 10.80 14.38
N PRO A 110 17.01 10.71 13.57
CA PRO A 110 17.13 11.22 12.20
C PRO A 110 16.18 10.53 11.21
N ALA A 111 16.04 11.09 10.00
CA ALA A 111 15.28 10.44 8.93
C ALA A 111 15.90 9.08 8.59
N CYS A 112 15.06 8.10 8.29
CA CYS A 112 15.50 6.74 7.95
C CYS A 112 16.25 6.71 6.61
N ALA A 113 17.09 5.69 6.42
CA ALA A 113 17.74 5.44 5.14
C ALA A 113 16.71 5.08 4.04
N SER A 114 17.09 5.15 2.77
CA SER A 114 16.20 4.87 1.64
C SER A 114 15.63 3.44 1.61
N ASN A 115 16.30 2.49 2.26
CA ASN A 115 15.88 1.10 2.42
C ASN A 115 15.19 0.83 3.77
N GLU A 116 14.80 1.88 4.48
CA GLU A 116 14.17 1.81 5.79
C GLU A 116 12.85 2.58 5.80
N SER A 117 11.89 2.09 6.56
CA SER A 117 10.63 2.77 6.83
C SER A 117 10.52 3.13 8.29
N CYS A 118 10.02 4.33 8.57
CA CYS A 118 9.76 4.76 9.93
C CYS A 118 8.53 4.02 10.47
N TYR A 119 8.75 3.18 11.48
CA TYR A 119 7.71 2.38 12.10
C TYR A 119 7.48 2.85 13.53
N LEU A 120 6.22 3.06 13.90
CA LEU A 120 5.82 3.26 15.28
C LEU A 120 5.41 1.89 15.85
N PRO A 121 6.13 1.36 16.85
CA PRO A 121 5.72 0.14 17.51
C PRO A 121 4.32 0.31 18.11
N GLY A 122 3.36 -0.48 17.64
CA GLY A 122 2.09 -0.64 18.34
C GLY A 122 2.33 -1.35 19.68
N ALA A 123 1.57 -0.97 20.71
CA ALA A 123 1.65 -1.63 22.01
C ALA A 123 1.38 -3.15 21.89
N PRO A 124 2.05 -4.03 22.67
CA PRO A 124 1.29 -5.08 23.34
C PRO A 124 0.72 -4.60 24.68
N PHE A 125 -0.43 -5.18 25.02
CA PHE A 125 -1.15 -5.05 26.29
C PHE A 125 -0.38 -5.61 27.51
N SER A 126 0.94 -5.40 27.61
CA SER A 126 1.70 -5.79 28.80
C SER A 126 1.89 -4.59 29.74
N MET A 127 1.47 -4.76 31.00
CA MET A 127 1.57 -3.78 32.09
C MET A 127 3.02 -3.61 32.61
N GLY A 128 3.97 -3.38 31.70
CA GLY A 128 5.35 -3.01 32.03
C GLY A 128 5.63 -1.55 31.65
N GLU A 129 6.75 -1.00 32.15
CA GLU A 129 7.18 0.37 31.88
C GLU A 129 7.47 0.56 30.37
N TRP A 130 6.48 1.12 29.67
CA TRP A 130 6.46 1.25 28.22
C TRP A 130 7.28 2.45 27.76
N ASN A 131 8.44 2.18 27.15
CA ASN A 131 9.24 3.19 26.42
C ASN A 131 9.01 3.10 24.89
N GLY A 132 7.85 2.57 24.48
CA GLY A 132 7.59 2.14 23.10
C GLY A 132 6.88 3.14 22.20
N SER A 133 6.81 4.41 22.60
CA SER A 133 6.33 5.51 21.75
C SER A 133 7.42 6.08 20.83
N VAL A 134 8.64 5.54 20.87
CA VAL A 134 9.77 6.03 20.07
C VAL A 134 9.74 5.39 18.68
N PRO A 135 9.57 6.18 17.59
CA PRO A 135 9.61 5.68 16.23
C PRO A 135 10.98 5.08 15.91
N ARG A 136 11.01 3.95 15.20
CA ARG A 136 12.25 3.27 14.82
C ARG A 136 12.29 3.07 13.31
N CYS A 137 13.48 3.23 12.72
CA CYS A 137 13.71 2.84 11.35
C CYS A 137 13.80 1.30 11.30
N LEU A 138 12.85 0.69 10.60
CA LEU A 138 12.91 -0.73 10.27
C LEU A 138 13.35 -0.85 8.83
N ARG A 139 14.36 -1.70 8.58
CA ARG A 139 14.71 -2.06 7.20
C ARG A 139 13.48 -2.69 6.57
N LEU A 140 13.19 -2.27 5.34
CA LEU A 140 12.31 -3.04 4.48
C LEU A 140 13.01 -4.38 4.29
N ILE A 141 12.56 -5.41 5.03
CA ILE A 141 12.86 -6.79 4.63
C ILE A 141 12.27 -6.86 3.23
N GLU A 142 13.06 -6.98 2.17
CA GLU A 142 12.52 -7.31 0.86
C GLU A 142 11.81 -8.66 0.99
N PRO A 143 10.47 -8.73 0.94
CA PRO A 143 9.79 -10.01 0.95
C PRO A 143 9.23 -10.19 -0.46
N TYR A 144 9.86 -11.05 -1.25
CA TYR A 144 9.29 -11.85 -2.34
C TYR A 144 10.35 -12.08 -3.43
N THR A 145 11.29 -12.99 -3.17
CA THR A 145 12.07 -13.66 -4.22
C THR A 145 11.23 -14.74 -4.96
N GLY A 146 9.90 -14.74 -4.79
CA GLY A 146 8.98 -15.70 -5.43
C GLY A 146 8.22 -15.14 -6.64
N LEU A 147 8.68 -14.04 -7.23
CA LEU A 147 8.15 -13.52 -8.49
C LEU A 147 9.28 -13.51 -9.51
N GLU A 148 9.49 -14.62 -10.20
CA GLU A 148 10.18 -14.60 -11.50
C GLU A 148 9.18 -14.28 -12.63
N ASP A 149 7.97 -13.82 -12.28
CA ASP A 149 6.85 -13.51 -13.17
C ASP A 149 6.34 -12.06 -12.92
N TRP A 150 7.26 -11.10 -12.77
CA TRP A 150 6.91 -9.68 -12.55
C TRP A 150 6.45 -8.98 -13.84
N ASP A 151 5.14 -8.81 -13.96
CA ASP A 151 4.49 -7.90 -14.94
C ASP A 151 4.98 -6.44 -14.79
N PRO A 152 5.20 -5.68 -15.91
CA PRO A 152 5.78 -4.34 -15.93
C PRO A 152 4.89 -3.18 -15.41
N LEU A 153 3.88 -3.46 -14.59
CA LEU A 153 2.84 -2.49 -14.20
C LEU A 153 2.79 -2.15 -12.70
N MET A 154 3.78 -2.52 -11.90
CA MET A 154 3.85 -2.12 -10.50
C MET A 154 4.69 -0.84 -10.35
N CYS A 155 4.00 0.28 -10.18
CA CYS A 155 4.61 1.54 -9.80
C CYS A 155 4.54 1.69 -8.27
N ASN A 156 5.67 1.96 -7.64
CA ASN A 156 5.76 2.08 -6.19
C ASN A 156 5.58 3.55 -5.76
N LEU A 157 4.77 3.75 -4.73
CA LEU A 157 4.54 5.05 -4.09
C LEU A 157 5.46 5.15 -2.87
N THR A 158 6.50 5.97 -2.98
CA THR A 158 7.38 6.27 -1.85
C THR A 158 7.09 7.68 -1.34
N PHE A 159 6.70 7.77 -0.08
CA PHE A 159 6.49 9.03 0.63
C PHE A 159 7.74 9.36 1.43
N THR A 160 8.39 10.47 1.12
CA THR A 160 9.40 11.08 1.99
C THR A 160 8.96 12.47 2.42
N SER A 161 9.67 13.08 3.37
CA SER A 161 9.29 14.35 4.02
C SER A 161 9.14 15.55 3.05
N TYR A 162 9.60 15.45 1.80
CA TYR A 162 9.56 16.53 0.81
C TYR A 162 9.32 16.03 -0.62
N ASP A 163 9.25 14.71 -0.83
CA ASP A 163 9.28 14.11 -2.15
C ASP A 163 8.32 12.90 -2.16
N VAL A 164 7.34 12.95 -3.05
CA VAL A 164 6.45 11.84 -3.37
C VAL A 164 6.98 11.26 -4.67
N ARG A 165 7.78 10.20 -4.59
CA ARG A 165 8.26 9.52 -5.78
C ARG A 165 7.35 8.37 -6.12
N PHE A 166 6.70 8.53 -7.26
CA PHE A 166 6.12 7.43 -8.02
C PHE A 166 7.23 6.86 -8.90
N SER A 167 7.72 5.67 -8.58
CA SER A 167 8.76 5.01 -9.37
C SER A 167 8.18 3.76 -10.01
N CYS A 168 8.11 3.76 -11.34
CA CYS A 168 7.83 2.56 -12.12
C CYS A 168 9.17 2.02 -12.61
N SER A 169 9.54 0.80 -12.24
CA SER A 169 10.70 0.14 -12.83
C SER A 169 10.35 -0.31 -14.24
N ALA A 170 10.90 0.36 -15.25
CA ALA A 170 10.91 -0.17 -16.61
C ALA A 170 11.75 -1.45 -16.62
N GLY A 171 11.11 -2.60 -16.83
CA GLY A 171 11.84 -3.86 -17.04
C GLY A 171 12.82 -3.68 -18.19
N SER A 172 14.08 -4.05 -17.97
CA SER A 172 15.07 -4.09 -19.06
C SER A 172 14.65 -5.15 -20.08
N PRO A 173 14.83 -4.92 -21.40
CA PRO A 173 14.53 -5.95 -22.39
C PRO A 173 15.49 -7.12 -22.18
N LEU A 174 14.97 -8.26 -21.72
CA LEU A 174 15.75 -9.50 -21.60
C LEU A 174 16.14 -9.96 -23.00
N ALA A 175 17.46 -9.89 -23.27
CA ALA A 175 18.07 -10.60 -24.38
C ALA A 175 17.78 -12.09 -24.24
N SER A 176 17.32 -12.69 -25.34
CA SER A 176 17.03 -14.12 -25.48
C SER A 176 18.20 -14.99 -25.02
N GLN A 177 18.05 -15.72 -23.92
CA GLN A 177 18.84 -16.91 -23.64
C GLN A 177 17.90 -18.10 -23.56
N GLY A 178 18.09 -19.03 -24.50
CA GLY A 178 17.34 -20.28 -24.58
C GLY A 178 17.55 -21.18 -23.36
N PRO A 179 16.70 -22.21 -23.21
CA PRO A 179 16.66 -23.05 -22.02
C PRO A 179 17.95 -23.86 -21.86
N LYS A 180 18.57 -23.77 -20.67
CA LYS A 180 19.65 -24.68 -20.27
C LYS A 180 19.06 -26.00 -19.76
N PRO A 181 19.66 -27.16 -20.08
CA PRO A 181 19.16 -28.47 -19.68
C PRO A 181 19.43 -28.78 -18.21
N TYR A 182 18.46 -29.43 -17.56
CA TYR A 182 18.54 -29.93 -16.18
C TYR A 182 19.60 -31.04 -16.06
N THR A 183 20.51 -30.89 -15.09
CA THR A 183 21.43 -31.93 -14.64
C THR A 183 20.93 -32.49 -13.31
N HIS A 184 20.64 -33.79 -13.27
CA HIS A 184 20.36 -34.51 -12.03
C HIS A 184 21.69 -34.90 -11.36
N ALA A 185 21.74 -34.78 -10.03
CA ALA A 185 22.76 -35.35 -9.16
C ALA A 185 22.09 -35.98 -7.91
N PRO A 186 22.73 -36.95 -7.24
CA PRO A 186 22.09 -38.21 -6.91
C PRO A 186 21.84 -38.46 -5.42
N GLY A 187 20.93 -39.39 -5.16
CA GLY A 187 21.05 -40.39 -4.09
C GLY A 187 20.48 -40.02 -2.73
N GLU A 188 19.30 -40.56 -2.42
CA GLU A 188 18.97 -41.04 -1.07
C GLU A 188 18.02 -42.24 -1.19
N SER A 189 18.51 -43.38 -0.71
CA SER A 189 17.84 -44.67 -0.60
C SER A 189 16.97 -44.72 0.66
N TYR A 190 15.76 -45.28 0.55
CA TYR A 190 15.13 -45.94 1.70
C TYR A 190 14.24 -47.11 1.22
N GLN A 191 14.50 -48.29 1.79
CA GLN A 191 13.73 -49.54 1.75
C GLN A 191 12.38 -49.31 2.47
N ASP A 192 11.26 -49.96 2.16
CA ASP A 192 10.99 -51.41 1.98
C ASP A 192 9.99 -51.70 0.84
#